data_AF-A0A850JCY5-F1
#
_entry.id   AF-A0A850JCY5-F1
#
_cell.length_a   1.000
_cell.length_b   1.000
_cell.length_c   1.000
_cell.angle_alpha   90.00
_cell.angle_beta   90.00
_cell.angle_gamma   90.00
#
_symmetry.space_group_name_H-M   'P 1'
#
loop_
_entity.id
_entity.type
_entity.pdbx_description
1 polymer ?
#
loop_
_entity_poly.entity_id
_entity_poly.type
_entity_poly.pdbx_seq_one_letter_code
_entity_poly.pdbx_strand_id
1 'polypeptide(L)'
;MATFGERLRQLMAEREISQRKLARLVPCDDGFLSRVANDRKRPSPKLAARLDELLDAGGDLAALRPAVPSARGGGIGEEIEAMELARRVAASDVGDETLVALEMAVDELASAYALTPPPDLLSRIRRHLGYVSALMDVRMTLAERRRLTVIGGWLSLLAATCDIDLGENLVAAVRLRTAAQLAEHADHPEILAWTLETRAWQQLTDGNPREAVRLARGAQEVAPRTSSAFIQATAQEGRAWARLGAGPETRDALARVDRLVEPLAQPDRPEHHYRYDPTKREAYTATTLAWVGDPAAESYARGILARLERPSGPARPRRAASARLDLALALLAADQPGQAAHSALEAVQSGRLVPSHYWRVTQVITAADARDVPEAAELHEAYRELCAPSRQGPGPGIG
;
A
#
# COMPACT_ATOMS: atom_id res chain seq x y z
N MET A 1 71.64 -9.67 7.36
CA MET A 1 71.49 -8.30 7.91
C MET A 1 71.02 -8.45 9.34
N ALA A 2 71.66 -7.81 10.30
CA ALA A 2 71.24 -7.90 11.70
C ALA A 2 69.85 -7.29 11.87
N THR A 3 68.99 -7.92 12.65
CA THR A 3 67.69 -7.34 13.03
C THR A 3 67.88 -6.20 14.03
N PHE A 4 66.81 -5.42 14.27
CA PHE A 4 66.83 -4.36 15.27
C PHE A 4 67.21 -4.91 16.66
N GLY A 5 66.63 -6.04 17.08
CA GLY A 5 66.88 -6.66 18.37
C GLY A 5 68.29 -7.25 18.50
N GLU A 6 68.82 -7.86 17.44
CA GLU A 6 70.20 -8.34 17.37
C GLU A 6 71.20 -7.19 17.52
N ARG A 7 71.03 -6.10 16.77
CA ARG A 7 71.91 -4.93 16.85
C ARG A 7 71.82 -4.24 18.20
N LEU A 8 70.61 -4.14 18.77
CA LEU A 8 70.41 -3.58 20.12
C LEU A 8 71.18 -4.38 21.18
N ARG A 9 71.08 -5.72 21.17
CA ARG A 9 71.81 -6.57 22.14
C ARG A 9 73.32 -6.51 21.96
N GLN A 10 73.79 -6.45 20.72
CA GLN A 10 75.21 -6.28 20.42
C GLN A 10 75.75 -4.96 20.99
N LEU A 11 75.09 -3.84 20.71
CA LEU A 11 75.48 -2.52 21.22
C LEU A 11 75.43 -2.44 22.75
N MET A 12 74.44 -3.10 23.37
CA MET A 12 74.37 -3.18 24.84
C MET A 12 75.56 -3.94 25.44
N ALA A 13 76.02 -5.00 24.78
CA ALA A 13 77.21 -5.74 25.20
C ALA A 13 78.50 -4.93 24.99
N GLU A 14 78.65 -4.28 23.83
CA GLU A 14 79.81 -3.43 23.50
C GLU A 14 79.95 -2.20 24.43
N ARG A 15 78.83 -1.72 24.99
CA ARG A 15 78.79 -0.57 25.92
C ARG A 15 78.67 -0.98 27.39
N GLU A 16 78.75 -2.28 27.68
CA GLU A 16 78.63 -2.87 29.02
C GLU A 16 77.40 -2.37 29.81
N ILE A 17 76.29 -2.13 29.11
CA ILE A 17 75.05 -1.63 29.71
C ILE A 17 74.02 -2.76 29.83
N SER A 18 73.61 -3.03 31.07
CA SER A 18 72.53 -3.99 31.31
C SER A 18 71.19 -3.48 30.79
N GLN A 19 70.33 -4.40 30.33
CA GLN A 19 68.97 -4.08 29.87
C GLN A 19 68.17 -3.28 30.89
N ARG A 20 68.28 -3.65 32.18
CA ARG A 20 67.58 -2.99 33.27
C ARG A 20 68.07 -1.56 33.51
N LYS A 21 69.36 -1.29 33.28
CA LYS A 21 69.93 0.06 33.32
C LYS A 21 69.46 0.87 32.11
N LEU A 22 69.47 0.29 30.92
CA LEU A 22 69.01 0.94 29.70
C LEU A 22 67.51 1.29 29.77
N ALA A 23 66.67 0.37 30.27
CA ALA A 23 65.23 0.58 30.46
C ALA A 23 64.91 1.75 31.40
N ARG A 24 65.77 2.05 32.39
CA ARG A 24 65.58 3.23 33.27
C ARG A 24 65.87 4.56 32.57
N LEU A 25 66.59 4.55 31.45
CA LEU A 25 66.99 5.74 30.68
C LEU A 25 66.05 6.06 29.52
N VAL A 26 65.10 5.17 29.23
CA VAL A 26 64.07 5.31 28.20
C VAL A 26 62.69 5.22 28.83
N PRO A 27 61.65 5.81 28.21
CA PRO A 27 60.28 5.76 28.75
C PRO A 27 59.61 4.41 28.47
N CYS A 28 60.22 3.29 28.86
CA CYS A 28 59.63 1.96 28.82
C CYS A 28 60.15 1.04 29.93
N ASP A 29 59.37 0.04 30.32
CA ASP A 29 59.79 -0.94 31.32
C ASP A 29 60.77 -1.99 30.74
N ASP A 30 61.51 -2.66 31.62
CA ASP A 30 62.49 -3.69 31.27
C ASP A 30 61.87 -4.86 30.47
N GLY A 31 60.62 -5.22 30.75
CA GLY A 31 59.90 -6.27 30.02
C GLY A 31 59.51 -5.84 28.60
N PHE A 32 59.22 -4.57 28.38
CA PHE A 32 59.04 -3.98 27.06
C PHE A 32 60.35 -3.98 26.29
N LEU A 33 61.44 -3.52 26.91
CA LEU A 33 62.75 -3.46 26.26
C LEU A 33 63.28 -4.87 25.92
N SER A 34 63.06 -5.87 26.77
CA SER A 34 63.33 -7.28 26.48
C SER A 34 62.62 -7.76 25.21
N ARG A 35 61.32 -7.45 25.07
CA ARG A 35 60.55 -7.85 23.88
C ARG A 35 61.07 -7.16 22.62
N VAL A 36 61.54 -5.93 22.72
CA VAL A 36 62.19 -5.22 21.61
C VAL A 36 63.54 -5.85 21.26
N ALA A 37 64.38 -6.15 22.26
CA ALA A 37 65.69 -6.78 22.08
C ALA A 37 65.63 -8.19 21.49
N ASN A 38 64.48 -8.87 21.62
CA ASN A 38 64.22 -10.19 21.03
C ASN A 38 63.35 -10.12 19.76
N ASP A 39 63.18 -8.93 19.16
CA ASP A 39 62.35 -8.68 17.97
C ASP A 39 60.87 -9.11 18.09
N ARG A 40 60.39 -9.34 19.32
CA ARG A 40 58.99 -9.69 19.63
C ARG A 40 58.07 -8.48 19.68
N LYS A 41 58.63 -7.27 19.79
CA LYS A 41 57.87 -6.02 19.77
C LYS A 41 58.64 -4.94 19.03
N ARG A 42 57.93 -4.18 18.20
CA ARG A 42 58.52 -3.08 17.46
C ARG A 42 58.68 -1.83 18.34
N PRO A 43 59.85 -1.18 18.36
CA PRO A 43 60.02 0.11 19.03
C PRO A 43 59.34 1.22 18.21
N SER A 44 58.81 2.22 18.92
CA SER A 44 58.36 3.46 18.27
C SER A 44 59.56 4.19 17.63
N PRO A 45 59.36 5.06 16.62
CA PRO A 45 60.48 5.80 16.02
C PRO A 45 61.23 6.65 17.06
N LYS A 46 60.51 7.27 18.01
CA LYS A 46 61.11 8.02 19.12
C LYS A 46 61.94 7.14 20.05
N LEU A 47 61.46 5.93 20.36
CA LEU A 47 62.20 4.99 21.20
C LEU A 47 63.44 4.45 20.48
N ALA A 48 63.33 4.10 19.20
CA ALA A 48 64.46 3.62 18.39
C ALA A 48 65.55 4.70 18.29
N ALA A 49 65.19 5.95 18.01
CA ALA A 49 66.13 7.07 17.98
C ALA A 49 66.79 7.31 19.35
N ARG A 50 66.02 7.20 20.45
CA ARG A 50 66.57 7.38 21.79
C ARG A 50 67.53 6.25 22.21
N LEU A 51 67.23 5.01 21.83
CA LEU A 51 68.13 3.87 22.08
C LEU A 51 69.42 3.99 21.27
N ASP A 52 69.31 4.43 20.02
CA ASP A 52 70.44 4.68 19.12
C ASP A 52 71.35 5.81 19.65
N GLU A 53 70.77 6.90 20.17
CA GLU A 53 71.50 7.97 20.85
C GLU A 53 72.19 7.50 22.14
N LEU A 54 71.47 6.78 23.01
CA LEU A 54 72.00 6.31 24.30
C LEU A 54 73.12 5.28 24.16
N LEU A 55 73.16 4.55 23.05
CA LEU A 55 74.18 3.54 22.76
C LEU A 55 75.29 4.07 21.84
N ASP A 56 75.20 5.34 21.44
CA ASP A 56 76.11 6.02 20.52
C ASP A 56 76.31 5.20 19.22
N ALA A 57 75.18 4.89 18.58
CA ALA A 57 75.11 4.01 17.40
C ALA A 57 74.99 4.76 16.06
N GLY A 58 75.08 6.10 16.09
CA GLY A 58 75.27 6.92 14.88
C GLY A 58 74.15 6.85 13.83
N GLY A 59 72.95 6.40 14.19
CA GLY A 59 71.83 6.17 13.26
C GLY A 59 71.61 4.71 12.88
N ASP A 60 72.60 3.83 13.10
CA ASP A 60 72.58 2.45 12.63
C ASP A 60 71.44 1.65 13.26
N LEU A 61 71.20 1.82 14.57
CA LEU A 61 70.15 1.07 15.25
C LEU A 61 68.77 1.59 14.83
N ALA A 62 68.61 2.91 14.71
CA ALA A 62 67.35 3.51 14.28
C ALA A 62 66.97 3.12 12.84
N ALA A 63 67.96 2.98 11.95
CA ALA A 63 67.78 2.57 10.56
C ALA A 63 67.25 1.13 10.42
N LEU A 64 67.60 0.24 11.35
CA LEU A 64 67.14 -1.17 11.35
C LEU A 64 65.70 -1.34 11.84
N ARG A 65 64.99 -0.26 12.19
CA ARG A 65 63.59 -0.34 12.62
C ARG A 65 62.75 -0.94 11.49
N PRO A 66 62.00 -2.05 11.73
CA PRO A 66 61.19 -2.69 10.69
C PRO A 66 60.25 -1.69 10.00
N ALA A 67 60.19 -1.69 8.67
CA ALA A 67 59.28 -0.85 7.90
C ALA A 67 57.83 -1.33 8.06
N VAL A 68 56.85 -0.42 7.93
CA VAL A 68 55.44 -0.82 7.80
C VAL A 68 55.24 -1.30 6.37
N PRO A 69 54.63 -2.47 6.12
CA PRO A 69 54.17 -2.80 4.77
C PRO A 69 53.20 -1.70 4.32
N SER A 70 53.57 -0.94 3.30
CA SER A 70 52.65 0.05 2.74
C SER A 70 51.45 -0.68 2.14
N ALA A 71 50.25 -0.40 2.64
CA ALA A 71 48.99 -0.81 2.03
C ALA A 71 48.76 -0.05 0.69
N ARG A 72 49.70 -0.15 -0.24
CA ARG A 72 49.64 0.44 -1.58
C ARG A 72 49.39 -0.61 -2.67
N GLY A 73 48.61 -1.64 -2.32
CA GLY A 73 48.22 -2.72 -3.24
C GLY A 73 46.72 -2.87 -3.47
N GLY A 74 45.86 -2.11 -2.78
CA GLY A 74 44.40 -2.28 -2.83
C GLY A 74 43.65 -1.41 -3.86
N GLY A 75 44.26 -0.34 -4.38
CA GLY A 75 43.50 0.76 -5.02
C GLY A 75 42.61 0.36 -6.21
N ILE A 76 43.16 -0.30 -7.23
CA ILE A 76 42.41 -0.54 -8.49
C ILE A 76 41.52 -1.79 -8.39
N GLY A 77 41.96 -2.84 -7.69
CA GLY A 77 41.17 -4.07 -7.51
C GLY A 77 39.94 -3.83 -6.63
N GLU A 78 40.11 -3.16 -5.50
CA GLU A 78 39.02 -2.81 -4.59
C GLU A 78 38.05 -1.79 -5.23
N GLU A 79 38.57 -0.85 -6.03
CA GLU A 79 37.75 0.10 -6.81
C GLU A 79 36.93 -0.61 -7.90
N ILE A 80 37.52 -1.54 -8.66
CA ILE A 80 36.81 -2.35 -9.65
C ILE A 80 35.74 -3.21 -8.95
N GLU A 81 36.06 -3.85 -7.83
CA GLU A 81 35.08 -4.64 -7.06
C GLU A 81 33.90 -3.77 -6.56
N ALA A 82 34.18 -2.55 -6.09
CA ALA A 82 33.14 -1.60 -5.70
C ALA A 82 32.28 -1.15 -6.91
N MET A 83 32.89 -0.91 -8.06
CA MET A 83 32.18 -0.56 -9.30
C MET A 83 31.36 -1.73 -9.86
N GLU A 84 31.89 -2.97 -9.79
CA GLU A 84 31.17 -4.19 -10.17
C GLU A 84 29.96 -4.41 -9.27
N LEU A 85 30.10 -4.18 -7.96
CA LEU A 85 28.99 -4.22 -7.03
C LEU A 85 27.91 -3.19 -7.41
N ALA A 86 28.30 -1.94 -7.66
CA ALA A 86 27.38 -0.90 -8.10
C ALA A 86 26.67 -1.27 -9.41
N ARG A 87 27.40 -1.84 -10.38
CA ARG A 87 26.84 -2.29 -11.66
C ARG A 87 25.84 -3.43 -11.48
N ARG A 88 26.14 -4.41 -10.62
CA ARG A 88 25.23 -5.53 -10.32
C ARG A 88 23.95 -5.06 -9.64
N VAL A 89 24.04 -4.09 -8.73
CA VAL A 89 22.87 -3.50 -8.06
C VAL A 89 22.02 -2.68 -9.04
N ALA A 90 22.63 -2.03 -10.02
CA ALA A 90 21.94 -1.22 -11.03
C ALA A 90 21.40 -2.04 -12.23
N ALA A 91 21.75 -3.33 -12.34
CA ALA A 91 21.30 -4.17 -13.45
C ALA A 91 19.78 -4.44 -13.34
N SER A 92 19.05 -4.10 -14.39
CA SER A 92 17.61 -4.32 -14.49
C SER A 92 17.27 -4.94 -15.84
N ASP A 93 16.46 -5.98 -15.82
CA ASP A 93 15.81 -6.57 -16.99
C ASP A 93 14.37 -6.00 -17.16
N VAL A 94 13.97 -5.02 -16.32
CA VAL A 94 12.68 -4.30 -16.37
C VAL A 94 12.93 -2.86 -16.80
N GLY A 95 12.32 -2.43 -17.91
CA GLY A 95 12.41 -1.03 -18.35
C GLY A 95 11.48 -0.11 -17.55
N ASP A 96 11.90 1.14 -17.33
CA ASP A 96 11.08 2.19 -16.70
C ASP A 96 9.74 2.40 -17.43
N GLU A 97 9.77 2.36 -18.76
CA GLU A 97 8.57 2.47 -19.62
C GLU A 97 7.53 1.38 -19.30
N THR A 98 7.96 0.16 -18.97
CA THR A 98 7.06 -0.94 -18.59
C THR A 98 6.37 -0.66 -17.26
N LEU A 99 7.11 -0.13 -16.27
CA LEU A 99 6.54 0.22 -14.97
C LEU A 99 5.54 1.37 -15.11
N VAL A 100 5.89 2.41 -15.87
CA VAL A 100 4.98 3.54 -16.17
C VAL A 100 3.70 3.04 -16.87
N ALA A 101 3.83 2.15 -17.86
CA ALA A 101 2.67 1.58 -18.55
C ALA A 101 1.78 0.75 -17.61
N LEU A 102 2.37 0.03 -16.65
CA LEU A 102 1.62 -0.72 -15.64
C LEU A 102 0.94 0.17 -14.61
N GLU A 103 1.59 1.25 -14.17
CA GLU A 103 1.00 2.27 -13.30
C GLU A 103 -0.20 2.94 -13.98
N MET A 104 -0.07 3.30 -15.28
CA MET A 104 -1.18 3.80 -16.08
C MET A 104 -2.31 2.77 -16.22
N ALA A 105 -1.99 1.49 -16.41
CA ALA A 105 -3.00 0.44 -16.50
C ALA A 105 -3.79 0.28 -15.19
N VAL A 106 -3.14 0.43 -14.02
CA VAL A 106 -3.84 0.46 -12.72
C VAL A 106 -4.85 1.59 -12.68
N ASP A 107 -4.44 2.80 -13.04
CA ASP A 107 -5.31 3.98 -13.06
C ASP A 107 -6.50 3.80 -14.02
N GLU A 108 -6.26 3.23 -15.20
CA GLU A 108 -7.30 2.94 -16.20
C GLU A 108 -8.30 1.89 -15.70
N LEU A 109 -7.84 0.80 -15.09
CA LEU A 109 -8.70 -0.25 -14.55
C LEU A 109 -9.53 0.26 -13.37
N ALA A 110 -8.93 1.03 -12.46
CA ALA A 110 -9.63 1.64 -11.34
C ALA A 110 -10.67 2.68 -11.78
N SER A 111 -10.44 3.36 -12.91
CA SER A 111 -11.40 4.27 -13.55
C SER A 111 -12.53 3.50 -14.25
N ALA A 112 -12.21 2.37 -14.88
CA ALA A 112 -13.18 1.52 -15.56
C ALA A 112 -14.16 0.80 -14.62
N TYR A 113 -13.81 0.63 -13.33
CA TYR A 113 -14.64 -0.04 -12.32
C TYR A 113 -16.11 0.41 -12.29
N ALA A 114 -16.36 1.71 -12.44
CA ALA A 114 -17.72 2.26 -12.41
C ALA A 114 -18.56 1.92 -13.66
N LEU A 115 -17.93 1.50 -14.76
CA LEU A 115 -18.56 1.37 -16.07
C LEU A 115 -18.52 -0.06 -16.63
N THR A 116 -17.53 -0.85 -16.22
CA THR A 116 -17.32 -2.22 -16.70
C THR A 116 -17.98 -3.24 -15.76
N PRO A 117 -18.66 -4.28 -16.29
CA PRO A 117 -19.11 -5.40 -15.47
C PRO A 117 -17.95 -6.05 -14.69
N PRO A 118 -18.14 -6.42 -13.41
CA PRO A 118 -17.05 -6.99 -12.61
C PRO A 118 -16.34 -8.21 -13.22
N PRO A 119 -17.03 -9.19 -13.86
CA PRO A 119 -16.35 -10.35 -14.46
C PRO A 119 -15.36 -9.95 -15.57
N ASP A 120 -15.76 -9.03 -16.44
CA ASP A 120 -14.93 -8.55 -17.56
C ASP A 120 -13.71 -7.79 -17.06
N LEU A 121 -13.92 -6.93 -16.05
CA LEU A 121 -12.84 -6.16 -15.43
C LEU A 121 -11.86 -7.10 -14.71
N LEU A 122 -12.38 -8.09 -13.98
CA LEU A 122 -11.57 -9.07 -13.26
C LEU A 122 -10.70 -9.91 -14.21
N SER A 123 -11.19 -10.26 -15.39
CA SER A 123 -10.40 -10.92 -16.44
C SER A 123 -9.19 -10.07 -16.86
N ARG A 124 -9.40 -8.76 -17.07
CA ARG A 124 -8.31 -7.82 -17.40
C ARG A 124 -7.32 -7.69 -16.26
N ILE A 125 -7.80 -7.49 -15.02
CA ILE A 125 -6.93 -7.36 -13.83
C ILE A 125 -6.07 -8.62 -13.65
N ARG A 126 -6.65 -9.82 -13.81
CA ARG A 126 -5.92 -11.09 -13.70
C ARG A 126 -4.78 -11.20 -14.71
N ARG A 127 -4.96 -10.70 -15.93
CA ARG A 127 -3.89 -10.65 -16.94
C ARG A 127 -2.72 -9.78 -16.47
N HIS A 128 -3.01 -8.59 -15.93
CA HIS A 128 -1.98 -7.70 -15.40
C HIS A 128 -1.29 -8.30 -14.16
N LEU A 129 -2.03 -8.94 -13.25
CA LEU A 129 -1.45 -9.65 -12.11
C LEU A 129 -0.51 -10.78 -12.55
N GLY A 130 -0.89 -11.54 -13.59
CA GLY A 130 -0.02 -12.58 -14.16
C GLY A 130 1.27 -11.99 -14.74
N TYR A 131 1.18 -10.87 -15.44
CA TYR A 131 2.36 -10.19 -15.98
C TYR A 131 3.25 -9.59 -14.87
N VAL A 132 2.66 -8.94 -13.87
CA VAL A 132 3.38 -8.46 -12.68
C VAL A 132 4.10 -9.62 -11.97
N SER A 133 3.42 -10.76 -11.81
CA SER A 133 4.02 -11.96 -11.22
C SER A 133 5.23 -12.45 -12.03
N ALA A 134 5.13 -12.49 -13.35
CA ALA A 134 6.25 -12.90 -14.20
C ALA A 134 7.43 -11.92 -14.13
N LEU A 135 7.16 -10.61 -14.01
CA LEU A 135 8.21 -9.61 -13.83
C LEU A 135 8.92 -9.75 -12.48
N MET A 136 8.26 -10.23 -11.42
CA MET A 136 8.91 -10.40 -10.10
C MET A 136 10.10 -11.37 -10.12
N ASP A 137 10.15 -12.28 -11.11
CA ASP A 137 11.17 -13.32 -11.28
C ASP A 137 12.41 -12.84 -12.07
N VAL A 138 12.37 -11.65 -12.68
CA VAL A 138 13.53 -11.09 -13.40
C VAL A 138 14.38 -10.16 -12.53
N ARG A 139 15.62 -9.86 -12.96
CA ARG A 139 16.49 -8.95 -12.21
C ARG A 139 15.95 -7.53 -12.32
N MET A 140 15.95 -6.82 -11.20
CA MET A 140 15.51 -5.43 -11.10
C MET A 140 16.17 -4.78 -9.89
N THR A 141 16.27 -3.46 -9.91
CA THR A 141 16.67 -2.66 -8.76
C THR A 141 15.63 -2.73 -7.64
N LEU A 142 16.02 -2.37 -6.41
CA LEU A 142 15.09 -2.30 -5.29
C LEU A 142 13.97 -1.27 -5.51
N ALA A 143 14.27 -0.16 -6.19
CA ALA A 143 13.30 0.89 -6.49
C ALA A 143 12.23 0.38 -7.46
N GLU A 144 12.62 -0.31 -8.54
CA GLU A 144 11.70 -0.93 -9.49
C GLU A 144 10.89 -2.04 -8.83
N ARG A 145 11.51 -2.88 -7.97
CA ARG A 145 10.80 -3.91 -7.20
C ARG A 145 9.73 -3.31 -6.30
N ARG A 146 10.04 -2.20 -5.62
CA ARG A 146 9.07 -1.49 -4.79
C ARG A 146 7.90 -0.97 -5.62
N ARG A 147 8.16 -0.33 -6.77
CA ARG A 147 7.10 0.13 -7.70
C ARG A 147 6.23 -1.02 -8.18
N LEU A 148 6.83 -2.12 -8.65
CA LEU A 148 6.12 -3.30 -9.10
C LEU A 148 5.28 -3.95 -7.99
N THR A 149 5.77 -3.92 -6.75
CA THR A 149 5.04 -4.38 -5.55
C THR A 149 3.81 -3.52 -5.29
N VAL A 150 3.94 -2.19 -5.40
CA VAL A 150 2.80 -1.24 -5.29
C VAL A 150 1.75 -1.51 -6.37
N ILE A 151 2.18 -1.71 -7.62
CA ILE A 151 1.29 -2.05 -8.75
C ILE A 151 0.52 -3.35 -8.45
N GLY A 152 1.21 -4.40 -8.01
CA GLY A 152 0.59 -5.65 -7.61
C GLY A 152 -0.42 -5.47 -6.47
N GLY A 153 -0.10 -4.61 -5.49
CA GLY A 153 -0.98 -4.26 -4.37
C GLY A 153 -2.30 -3.64 -4.84
N TRP A 154 -2.23 -2.63 -5.70
CA TRP A 154 -3.42 -1.97 -6.27
C TRP A 154 -4.26 -2.92 -7.13
N LEU A 155 -3.63 -3.73 -7.99
CA LEU A 155 -4.34 -4.70 -8.81
C LEU A 155 -5.02 -5.78 -7.95
N SER A 156 -4.36 -6.28 -6.91
CA SER A 156 -4.93 -7.27 -5.99
C SER A 156 -6.13 -6.68 -5.23
N LEU A 157 -6.00 -5.44 -4.75
CA LEU A 157 -7.08 -4.71 -4.09
C LEU A 157 -8.29 -4.51 -5.01
N LEU A 158 -8.08 -4.09 -6.26
CA LEU A 158 -9.16 -3.89 -7.23
C LEU A 158 -9.85 -5.20 -7.61
N ALA A 159 -9.09 -6.28 -7.78
CA ALA A 159 -9.67 -7.60 -7.99
C ALA A 159 -10.51 -8.04 -6.79
N ALA A 160 -10.09 -7.73 -5.56
CA ALA A 160 -10.88 -8.03 -4.37
C ALA A 160 -12.20 -7.26 -4.34
N THR A 161 -12.20 -5.98 -4.72
CA THR A 161 -13.42 -5.18 -4.85
C THR A 161 -14.41 -5.81 -5.84
N CYS A 162 -13.92 -6.30 -6.99
CA CYS A 162 -14.73 -7.03 -7.95
C CYS A 162 -15.25 -8.37 -7.40
N ASP A 163 -14.41 -9.12 -6.69
CA ASP A 163 -14.81 -10.40 -6.07
C ASP A 163 -15.92 -10.17 -5.01
N ILE A 164 -15.85 -9.11 -4.22
CA ILE A 164 -16.92 -8.72 -3.27
C ILE A 164 -18.20 -8.35 -4.02
N ASP A 165 -18.10 -7.57 -5.10
CA ASP A 165 -19.24 -7.24 -5.95
C ASP A 165 -19.97 -8.50 -6.44
N LEU A 166 -19.22 -9.56 -6.74
CA LEU A 166 -19.72 -10.85 -7.21
C LEU A 166 -20.14 -11.81 -6.09
N GLY A 167 -19.92 -11.48 -4.82
CA GLY A 167 -20.21 -12.36 -3.68
C GLY A 167 -19.16 -13.45 -3.42
N GLU A 168 -17.99 -13.37 -4.06
CA GLU A 168 -16.88 -14.33 -3.95
C GLU A 168 -16.01 -14.07 -2.70
N ASN A 169 -16.66 -14.12 -1.52
CA ASN A 169 -16.10 -13.64 -0.25
C ASN A 169 -14.76 -14.28 0.14
N LEU A 170 -14.58 -15.58 -0.11
CA LEU A 170 -13.33 -16.28 0.21
C LEU A 170 -12.16 -15.79 -0.66
N VAL A 171 -12.40 -15.60 -1.95
CA VAL A 171 -11.39 -15.13 -2.91
C VAL A 171 -11.03 -13.68 -2.62
N ALA A 172 -12.04 -12.83 -2.38
CA ALA A 172 -11.86 -11.45 -1.96
C ALA A 172 -10.97 -11.34 -0.72
N ALA A 173 -11.21 -12.16 0.31
CA ALA A 173 -10.42 -12.15 1.53
C ALA A 173 -8.95 -12.51 1.30
N VAL A 174 -8.66 -13.47 0.40
CA VAL A 174 -7.28 -13.80 0.00
C VAL A 174 -6.62 -12.60 -0.68
N ARG A 175 -7.29 -11.99 -1.66
CA ARG A 175 -6.75 -10.85 -2.40
C ARG A 175 -6.52 -9.61 -1.55
N LEU A 176 -7.40 -9.34 -0.58
CA LEU A 176 -7.19 -8.26 0.39
C LEU A 176 -5.97 -8.51 1.26
N ARG A 177 -5.75 -9.75 1.72
CA ARG A 177 -4.51 -10.10 2.46
C ARG A 177 -3.27 -9.94 1.59
N THR A 178 -3.32 -10.40 0.34
CA THR A 178 -2.21 -10.21 -0.61
C THR A 178 -1.93 -8.72 -0.85
N ALA A 179 -2.95 -7.90 -1.05
CA ALA A 179 -2.78 -6.45 -1.22
C ALA A 179 -2.13 -5.80 0.02
N ALA A 180 -2.55 -6.20 1.22
CA ALA A 180 -1.96 -5.72 2.46
C ALA A 180 -0.48 -6.12 2.61
N GLN A 181 -0.14 -7.39 2.35
CA GLN A 181 1.24 -7.87 2.40
C GLN A 181 2.15 -7.13 1.40
N LEU A 182 1.69 -6.92 0.16
CA LEU A 182 2.43 -6.15 -0.83
C LEU A 182 2.61 -4.69 -0.38
N ALA A 183 1.58 -4.08 0.20
CA ALA A 183 1.66 -2.74 0.72
C ALA A 183 2.63 -2.60 1.92
N GLU A 184 2.69 -3.59 2.81
CA GLU A 184 3.69 -3.67 3.89
C GLU A 184 5.11 -3.74 3.32
N HIS A 185 5.36 -4.64 2.37
CA HIS A 185 6.68 -4.76 1.74
C HIS A 185 7.11 -3.51 0.95
N ALA A 186 6.17 -2.71 0.50
CA ALA A 186 6.42 -1.47 -0.23
C ALA A 186 6.31 -0.19 0.64
N ASP A 187 6.17 -0.32 1.96
CA ASP A 187 5.79 0.76 2.91
C ASP A 187 4.75 1.73 2.32
N HIS A 188 3.64 1.21 1.80
CA HIS A 188 2.60 1.97 1.12
C HIS A 188 1.31 2.06 1.96
N PRO A 189 1.22 2.98 2.94
CA PRO A 189 0.15 3.01 3.93
C PRO A 189 -1.25 3.25 3.34
N GLU A 190 -1.36 3.93 2.19
CA GLU A 190 -2.66 4.18 1.57
C GLU A 190 -3.32 2.89 1.05
N ILE A 191 -2.55 1.92 0.52
CA ILE A 191 -3.12 0.63 0.07
C ILE A 191 -3.61 -0.15 1.29
N LEU A 192 -2.83 -0.16 2.38
CA LEU A 192 -3.24 -0.79 3.64
C LEU A 192 -4.57 -0.23 4.15
N ALA A 193 -4.71 1.10 4.18
CA ALA A 193 -5.95 1.73 4.57
C ALA A 193 -7.12 1.35 3.65
N TRP A 194 -6.91 1.31 2.34
CA TRP A 194 -7.94 0.84 1.41
C TRP A 194 -8.33 -0.63 1.62
N THR A 195 -7.40 -1.51 2.00
CA THR A 195 -7.77 -2.91 2.33
C THR A 195 -8.73 -2.98 3.52
N LEU A 196 -8.52 -2.13 4.53
CA LEU A 196 -9.37 -2.04 5.72
C LEU A 196 -10.72 -1.39 5.37
N GLU A 197 -10.71 -0.33 4.57
CA GLU A 197 -11.93 0.34 4.10
C GLU A 197 -12.79 -0.59 3.24
N THR A 198 -12.20 -1.35 2.31
CA THR A 198 -12.92 -2.30 1.46
C THR A 198 -13.54 -3.43 2.30
N ARG A 199 -12.84 -3.88 3.36
CA ARG A 199 -13.44 -4.80 4.35
C ARG A 199 -14.55 -4.16 5.15
N ALA A 200 -14.43 -2.88 5.53
CA ALA A 200 -15.49 -2.15 6.22
C ALA A 200 -16.74 -2.04 5.33
N TRP A 201 -16.57 -1.84 4.02
CA TRP A 201 -17.65 -1.89 3.04
C TRP A 201 -18.30 -3.26 2.96
N GLN A 202 -17.52 -4.34 2.85
CA GLN A 202 -18.06 -5.70 2.85
C GLN A 202 -18.86 -6.01 4.13
N GLN A 203 -18.32 -5.68 5.31
CA GLN A 203 -19.03 -5.91 6.58
C GLN A 203 -20.32 -5.11 6.67
N LEU A 204 -20.35 -3.90 6.10
CA LEU A 204 -21.55 -3.10 6.04
C LEU A 204 -22.63 -3.72 5.13
N THR A 205 -22.24 -4.26 3.97
CA THR A 205 -23.17 -4.96 3.06
C THR A 205 -23.65 -6.29 3.64
N ASP A 206 -22.82 -6.96 4.42
CA ASP A 206 -23.16 -8.23 5.11
C ASP A 206 -24.02 -8.03 6.36
N GLY A 207 -24.35 -6.78 6.72
CA GLY A 207 -25.20 -6.47 7.88
C GLY A 207 -24.46 -6.41 9.22
N ASN A 208 -23.14 -6.24 9.22
CA ASN A 208 -22.29 -6.14 10.41
C ASN A 208 -21.76 -4.70 10.64
N PRO A 209 -22.62 -3.70 10.89
CA PRO A 209 -22.21 -2.29 10.90
C PRO A 209 -21.25 -1.93 12.06
N ARG A 210 -21.30 -2.64 13.20
CA ARG A 210 -20.34 -2.40 14.30
C ARG A 210 -18.91 -2.76 13.89
N GLU A 211 -18.74 -3.86 13.18
CA GLU A 211 -17.43 -4.26 12.66
C GLU A 211 -16.97 -3.32 11.55
N ALA A 212 -17.91 -2.84 10.71
CA ALA A 212 -17.63 -1.82 9.71
C ALA A 212 -17.10 -0.51 10.34
N VAL A 213 -17.67 -0.04 11.46
CA VAL A 213 -17.13 1.11 12.21
C VAL A 213 -15.69 0.84 12.66
N ARG A 214 -15.42 -0.32 13.25
CA ARG A 214 -14.09 -0.68 13.76
C ARG A 214 -13.05 -0.68 12.64
N LEU A 215 -13.38 -1.29 11.50
CA LEU A 215 -12.50 -1.36 10.33
C LEU A 215 -12.30 0.02 9.69
N ALA A 216 -13.35 0.83 9.58
CA ALA A 216 -13.27 2.19 9.02
C ALA A 216 -12.38 3.10 9.88
N ARG A 217 -12.47 3.01 11.22
CA ARG A 217 -11.57 3.73 12.12
C ARG A 217 -10.12 3.25 12.01
N GLY A 218 -9.90 1.94 11.95
CA GLY A 218 -8.57 1.39 11.69
C GLY A 218 -7.98 1.85 10.35
N ALA A 219 -8.80 1.99 9.30
CA ALA A 219 -8.37 2.55 8.03
C ALA A 219 -7.94 4.03 8.18
N GLN A 220 -8.67 4.83 8.97
CA GLN A 220 -8.30 6.22 9.26
C GLN A 220 -6.98 6.33 10.06
N GLU A 221 -6.69 5.39 10.95
CA GLU A 221 -5.44 5.35 11.73
C GLU A 221 -4.21 5.11 10.86
N VAL A 222 -4.35 4.27 9.81
CA VAL A 222 -3.24 3.90 8.92
C VAL A 222 -3.09 4.88 7.74
N ALA A 223 -4.19 5.46 7.27
CA ALA A 223 -4.18 6.31 6.08
C ALA A 223 -3.40 7.62 6.29
N PRO A 224 -2.59 8.07 5.31
CA PRO A 224 -2.09 9.44 5.31
C PRO A 224 -3.25 10.43 5.35
N ARG A 225 -3.18 11.49 6.17
CA ARG A 225 -4.31 12.41 6.41
C ARG A 225 -4.84 13.12 5.16
N THR A 226 -4.01 13.30 4.15
CA THR A 226 -4.35 13.94 2.87
C THR A 226 -4.76 12.93 1.80
N SER A 227 -4.78 11.63 2.11
CA SER A 227 -5.07 10.57 1.16
C SER A 227 -6.55 10.40 0.88
N SER A 228 -6.88 9.81 -0.28
CA SER A 228 -8.27 9.47 -0.61
C SER A 228 -8.81 8.37 0.30
N ALA A 229 -7.95 7.45 0.75
CA ALA A 229 -8.33 6.41 1.70
C ALA A 229 -8.84 6.99 3.03
N PHE A 230 -8.21 8.04 3.54
CA PHE A 230 -8.62 8.67 4.81
C PHE A 230 -10.03 9.27 4.70
N ILE A 231 -10.30 10.00 3.61
CA ILE A 231 -11.61 10.62 3.36
C ILE A 231 -12.67 9.53 3.18
N GLN A 232 -12.38 8.52 2.36
CA GLN A 232 -13.28 7.40 2.15
C GLN A 232 -13.60 6.67 3.46
N ALA A 233 -12.58 6.33 4.26
CA ALA A 233 -12.77 5.64 5.53
C ALA A 233 -13.62 6.46 6.51
N THR A 234 -13.49 7.79 6.48
CA THR A 234 -14.34 8.69 7.27
C THR A 234 -15.80 8.66 6.79
N ALA A 235 -16.03 8.67 5.48
CA ALA A 235 -17.38 8.54 4.91
C ALA A 235 -18.00 7.16 5.21
N GLN A 236 -17.19 6.11 5.18
CA GLN A 236 -17.59 4.75 5.47
C GLN A 236 -17.96 4.55 6.95
N GLU A 237 -17.25 5.20 7.87
CA GLU A 237 -17.64 5.29 9.28
C GLU A 237 -19.04 5.92 9.43
N GLY A 238 -19.30 7.04 8.76
CA GLY A 238 -20.61 7.71 8.81
C GLY A 238 -21.77 6.82 8.34
N ARG A 239 -21.56 6.06 7.25
CA ARG A 239 -22.53 5.07 6.74
C ARG A 239 -22.77 3.94 7.74
N ALA A 240 -21.71 3.46 8.40
CA ALA A 240 -21.83 2.42 9.40
C ALA A 240 -22.61 2.90 10.65
N TRP A 241 -22.38 4.13 11.10
CA TRP A 241 -23.19 4.76 12.15
C TRP A 241 -24.65 4.95 11.75
N ALA A 242 -24.90 5.32 10.49
CA ALA A 242 -26.25 5.50 9.98
C ALA A 242 -27.04 4.17 10.06
N ARG A 243 -26.42 3.04 9.68
CA ARG A 243 -27.04 1.71 9.83
C ARG A 243 -27.30 1.30 11.28
N LEU A 244 -26.59 1.88 12.24
CA LEU A 244 -26.81 1.66 13.67
C LEU A 244 -27.88 2.59 14.25
N GLY A 245 -28.43 3.53 13.46
CA GLY A 245 -29.35 4.57 13.96
C GLY A 245 -28.66 5.63 14.82
N ALA A 246 -27.32 5.71 14.79
CA ALA A 246 -26.52 6.61 15.62
C ALA A 246 -26.46 8.01 14.99
N GLY A 247 -27.58 8.74 15.06
CA GLY A 247 -27.75 10.04 14.39
C GLY A 247 -26.68 11.10 14.70
N PRO A 248 -26.31 11.34 15.97
CA PRO A 248 -25.23 12.27 16.31
C PRO A 248 -23.89 11.92 15.67
N GLU A 249 -23.47 10.65 15.77
CA GLU A 249 -22.21 10.13 15.22
C GLU A 249 -22.20 10.17 13.70
N THR A 250 -23.33 9.86 13.06
CA THR A 250 -23.51 10.01 11.61
C THR A 250 -23.29 11.44 11.15
N ARG A 251 -23.92 12.42 11.81
CA ARG A 251 -23.79 13.84 11.44
C ARG A 251 -22.37 14.36 11.67
N ASP A 252 -21.73 13.94 12.75
CA ASP A 252 -20.33 14.29 13.03
C ASP A 252 -19.39 13.73 11.96
N ALA A 253 -19.57 12.48 11.53
CA ALA A 253 -18.80 11.89 10.44
C ALA A 253 -19.03 12.62 9.10
N LEU A 254 -20.27 12.97 8.75
CA LEU A 254 -20.56 13.77 7.55
C LEU A 254 -19.88 15.14 7.60
N ALA A 255 -19.95 15.84 8.73
CA ALA A 255 -19.29 17.13 8.90
C ALA A 255 -17.74 17.03 8.81
N ARG A 256 -17.15 15.91 9.26
CA ARG A 256 -15.71 15.65 9.03
C ARG A 256 -15.41 15.47 7.55
N VAL A 257 -16.21 14.69 6.83
CA VAL A 257 -16.04 14.49 5.37
C VAL A 257 -16.15 15.82 4.64
N ASP A 258 -17.14 16.66 4.97
CA ASP A 258 -17.30 17.97 4.33
C ASP A 258 -16.03 18.83 4.46
N ARG A 259 -15.47 18.93 5.67
CA ARG A 259 -14.21 19.67 5.91
C ARG A 259 -13.02 19.11 5.15
N LEU A 260 -12.97 17.79 4.94
CA LEU A 260 -11.87 17.14 4.21
C LEU A 260 -11.98 17.36 2.69
N VAL A 261 -13.20 17.51 2.17
CA VAL A 261 -13.44 17.60 0.72
C VAL A 261 -13.58 19.06 0.25
N GLU A 262 -13.97 19.99 1.13
CA GLU A 262 -14.05 21.43 0.82
C GLU A 262 -12.83 22.01 0.08
N PRO A 263 -11.57 21.71 0.46
CA PRO A 263 -10.41 22.27 -0.24
C PRO A 263 -10.05 21.55 -1.56
N LEU A 264 -10.72 20.43 -1.90
CA LEU A 264 -10.35 19.63 -3.06
C LEU A 264 -10.87 20.24 -4.36
N ALA A 265 -9.98 20.39 -5.34
CA ALA A 265 -10.37 20.67 -6.71
C ALA A 265 -11.08 19.45 -7.33
N GLN A 266 -11.91 19.69 -8.34
CA GLN A 266 -12.48 18.62 -9.14
C GLN A 266 -11.33 17.89 -9.88
N PRO A 267 -11.16 16.57 -9.70
CA PRO A 267 -10.08 15.84 -10.36
C PRO A 267 -10.38 15.62 -11.85
N ASP A 268 -9.32 15.42 -12.64
CA ASP A 268 -9.41 15.11 -14.08
C ASP A 268 -10.15 13.79 -14.36
N ARG A 269 -10.03 12.81 -13.44
CA ARG A 269 -10.65 11.48 -13.51
C ARG A 269 -11.56 11.20 -12.30
N PRO A 270 -12.75 11.82 -12.21
CA PRO A 270 -13.70 11.63 -11.10
C PRO A 270 -14.37 10.23 -11.08
N GLU A 271 -14.12 9.40 -12.10
CA GLU A 271 -14.53 8.01 -12.15
C GLU A 271 -13.62 7.07 -11.35
N HIS A 272 -12.39 7.48 -11.05
CA HIS A 272 -11.36 6.64 -10.44
C HIS A 272 -11.75 6.17 -9.03
N HIS A 273 -11.92 4.86 -8.84
CA HIS A 273 -12.48 4.30 -7.61
C HIS A 273 -11.73 4.69 -6.32
N TYR A 274 -10.39 4.66 -6.36
CA TYR A 274 -9.52 4.99 -5.22
C TYR A 274 -9.13 6.46 -5.10
N ARG A 275 -9.72 7.36 -5.89
CA ARG A 275 -9.54 8.81 -5.74
C ARG A 275 -10.85 9.38 -5.23
N TYR A 276 -10.82 10.02 -4.07
CA TYR A 276 -12.00 10.65 -3.50
C TYR A 276 -12.23 12.00 -4.17
N ASP A 277 -13.47 12.28 -4.56
CA ASP A 277 -13.83 13.48 -5.30
C ASP A 277 -15.12 14.14 -4.74
N PRO A 278 -15.36 15.43 -5.02
CA PRO A 278 -16.57 16.12 -4.56
C PRO A 278 -17.89 15.50 -5.01
N THR A 279 -17.96 14.89 -6.21
CA THR A 279 -19.16 14.17 -6.67
C THR A 279 -19.37 12.86 -5.89
N LYS A 280 -18.29 12.16 -5.52
CA LYS A 280 -18.37 10.97 -4.66
C LYS A 280 -18.90 11.33 -3.26
N ARG A 281 -18.53 12.50 -2.73
CA ARG A 281 -19.07 13.03 -1.46
C ARG A 281 -20.59 13.13 -1.48
N GLU A 282 -21.16 13.71 -2.53
CA GLU A 282 -22.62 13.88 -2.67
C GLU A 282 -23.34 12.52 -2.63
N ALA A 283 -22.83 11.53 -3.37
CA ALA A 283 -23.39 10.18 -3.39
C ALA A 283 -23.34 9.52 -2.00
N TYR A 284 -22.20 9.58 -1.31
CA TYR A 284 -22.06 9.02 0.03
C TYR A 284 -22.94 9.73 1.05
N THR A 285 -23.11 11.04 0.92
CA THR A 285 -24.00 11.83 1.78
C THR A 285 -25.45 11.38 1.60
N ALA A 286 -25.94 11.26 0.36
CA ALA A 286 -27.29 10.80 0.07
C ALA A 286 -27.56 9.41 0.66
N THR A 287 -26.67 8.44 0.43
CA THR A 287 -26.79 7.09 1.01
C THR A 287 -26.84 7.14 2.54
N THR A 288 -25.96 7.93 3.16
CA THR A 288 -25.85 8.03 4.63
C THR A 288 -27.10 8.65 5.25
N LEU A 289 -27.61 9.73 4.66
CA LEU A 289 -28.85 10.37 5.09
C LEU A 289 -30.05 9.44 4.94
N ALA A 290 -30.15 8.71 3.82
CA ALA A 290 -31.23 7.75 3.60
C ALA A 290 -31.23 6.65 4.68
N TRP A 291 -30.05 6.16 5.06
CA TRP A 291 -29.95 5.08 6.04
C TRP A 291 -30.22 5.49 7.49
N VAL A 292 -29.93 6.75 7.84
CA VAL A 292 -30.27 7.29 9.16
C VAL A 292 -31.72 7.81 9.23
N GLY A 293 -32.44 7.79 8.10
CA GLY A 293 -33.83 8.23 7.99
C GLY A 293 -33.99 9.75 7.98
N ASP A 294 -32.98 10.49 7.52
CA ASP A 294 -33.06 11.95 7.42
C ASP A 294 -33.94 12.35 6.20
N PRO A 295 -34.99 13.18 6.39
CA PRO A 295 -35.87 13.61 5.29
C PRO A 295 -35.15 14.32 4.14
N ALA A 296 -33.99 14.93 4.39
CA ALA A 296 -33.21 15.58 3.33
C ALA A 296 -32.74 14.58 2.26
N ALA A 297 -32.62 13.29 2.61
CA ALA A 297 -32.11 12.23 1.74
C ALA A 297 -32.82 12.18 0.37
N GLU A 298 -34.14 12.37 0.33
CA GLU A 298 -34.91 12.32 -0.92
C GLU A 298 -34.44 13.40 -1.90
N SER A 299 -34.30 14.64 -1.42
CA SER A 299 -33.89 15.78 -2.26
C SER A 299 -32.48 15.60 -2.81
N TYR A 300 -31.55 15.07 -1.98
CA TYR A 300 -30.20 14.71 -2.41
C TYR A 300 -30.23 13.62 -3.48
N ALA A 301 -30.97 12.53 -3.25
CA ALA A 301 -31.04 11.40 -4.18
C ALA A 301 -31.64 11.80 -5.53
N ARG A 302 -32.75 12.55 -5.55
CA ARG A 302 -33.35 13.09 -6.78
C ARG A 302 -32.40 14.03 -7.52
N GLY A 303 -31.71 14.91 -6.79
CA GLY A 303 -30.71 15.82 -7.37
C GLY A 303 -29.56 15.08 -8.05
N ILE A 304 -29.07 13.99 -7.43
CA ILE A 304 -28.02 13.14 -8.00
C ILE A 304 -28.50 12.45 -9.27
N LEU A 305 -29.69 11.84 -9.26
CA LEU A 305 -30.27 11.17 -10.42
C LEU A 305 -30.46 12.15 -11.58
N ALA A 306 -31.04 13.32 -11.34
CA ALA A 306 -31.20 14.36 -12.35
C ALA A 306 -29.87 14.77 -12.99
N ARG A 307 -28.76 14.77 -12.23
CA ARG A 307 -27.42 15.04 -12.78
C ARG A 307 -26.87 13.88 -13.58
N LEU A 308 -27.02 12.63 -13.11
CA LEU A 308 -26.50 11.42 -13.74
C LEU A 308 -27.22 11.06 -15.04
N GLU A 309 -28.48 11.46 -15.18
CA GLU A 309 -29.35 11.11 -16.31
C GLU A 309 -29.47 12.24 -17.34
N ARG A 310 -28.72 13.32 -17.18
CA ARG A 310 -28.69 14.39 -18.18
C ARG A 310 -28.22 13.83 -19.53
N PRO A 311 -28.98 14.02 -20.62
CA PRO A 311 -28.65 13.48 -21.95
C PRO A 311 -27.29 13.91 -22.49
N SER A 312 -26.77 15.05 -22.03
CA SER A 312 -25.49 15.63 -22.45
C SER A 312 -24.29 15.23 -21.59
N GLY A 313 -24.49 14.42 -20.53
CA GLY A 313 -23.42 13.97 -19.64
C GLY A 313 -22.85 12.59 -20.03
N PRO A 314 -21.61 12.26 -19.59
CA PRO A 314 -21.08 10.91 -19.76
C PRO A 314 -21.96 9.89 -19.01
N ALA A 315 -22.41 8.85 -19.71
CA ALA A 315 -23.29 7.84 -19.14
C ALA A 315 -22.61 7.10 -17.97
N ARG A 316 -23.25 7.09 -16.80
CA ARG A 316 -22.76 6.40 -15.58
C ARG A 316 -23.79 5.38 -15.07
N PRO A 317 -24.06 4.32 -15.83
CA PRO A 317 -25.25 3.48 -15.64
C PRO A 317 -25.26 2.73 -14.29
N ARG A 318 -24.11 2.24 -13.79
CA ARG A 318 -24.04 1.64 -12.44
C ARG A 318 -24.28 2.66 -11.32
N ARG A 319 -23.73 3.88 -11.42
CA ARG A 319 -23.94 4.92 -10.41
C ARG A 319 -25.42 5.35 -10.38
N ALA A 320 -26.07 5.44 -11.54
CA ALA A 320 -27.50 5.72 -11.63
C ALA A 320 -28.35 4.60 -10.99
N ALA A 321 -28.02 3.33 -11.24
CA ALA A 321 -28.71 2.20 -10.60
C ALA A 321 -28.54 2.20 -9.06
N SER A 322 -27.33 2.48 -8.54
CA SER A 322 -27.13 2.61 -7.09
C SER A 322 -27.88 3.82 -6.51
N ALA A 323 -27.88 4.96 -7.22
CA ALA A 323 -28.60 6.15 -6.77
C ALA A 323 -30.13 5.94 -6.75
N ARG A 324 -30.68 5.13 -7.64
CA ARG A 324 -32.08 4.68 -7.59
C ARG A 324 -32.38 3.85 -6.34
N LEU A 325 -31.49 2.91 -5.97
CA LEU A 325 -31.66 2.16 -4.73
C LEU A 325 -31.58 3.06 -3.49
N ASP A 326 -30.71 4.06 -3.51
CA ASP A 326 -30.61 5.03 -2.41
C ASP A 326 -31.86 5.94 -2.36
N LEU A 327 -32.41 6.34 -3.51
CA LEU A 327 -33.71 7.03 -3.60
C LEU A 327 -34.83 6.14 -3.05
N ALA A 328 -34.88 4.86 -3.41
CA ALA A 328 -35.88 3.93 -2.90
C ALA A 328 -35.84 3.85 -1.36
N LEU A 329 -34.65 3.76 -0.77
CA LEU A 329 -34.49 3.77 0.69
C LEU A 329 -34.94 5.10 1.33
N ALA A 330 -34.62 6.23 0.70
CA ALA A 330 -35.09 7.55 1.17
C ALA A 330 -36.62 7.66 1.10
N LEU A 331 -37.24 7.16 0.02
CA LEU A 331 -38.69 7.12 -0.15
C LEU A 331 -39.37 6.23 0.90
N LEU A 332 -38.76 5.11 1.28
CA LEU A 332 -39.25 4.28 2.39
C LEU A 332 -39.21 5.02 3.73
N ALA A 333 -38.14 5.79 3.97
CA ALA A 333 -38.03 6.61 5.18
C ALA A 333 -39.09 7.74 5.21
N ALA A 334 -39.49 8.23 4.03
CA ALA A 334 -40.57 9.20 3.85
C ALA A 334 -41.97 8.58 3.78
N ASP A 335 -42.10 7.27 4.07
CA ASP A 335 -43.34 6.49 4.00
C ASP A 335 -44.04 6.53 2.63
N GLN A 336 -43.25 6.47 1.56
CA GLN A 336 -43.70 6.40 0.16
C GLN A 336 -43.35 5.05 -0.50
N PRO A 337 -43.94 3.93 -0.04
CA PRO A 337 -43.54 2.58 -0.43
C PRO A 337 -43.76 2.25 -1.91
N GLY A 338 -44.82 2.75 -2.55
CA GLY A 338 -45.07 2.52 -3.98
C GLY A 338 -44.01 3.18 -4.87
N GLN A 339 -43.66 4.44 -4.58
CA GLN A 339 -42.56 5.12 -5.29
C GLN A 339 -41.20 4.46 -5.01
N ALA A 340 -40.98 3.97 -3.78
CA ALA A 340 -39.77 3.22 -3.45
C ALA A 340 -39.65 1.93 -4.26
N ALA A 341 -40.73 1.14 -4.34
CA ALA A 341 -40.79 -0.09 -5.12
C ALA A 341 -40.54 0.20 -6.61
N HIS A 342 -41.18 1.23 -7.16
CA HIS A 342 -40.97 1.66 -8.55
C HIS A 342 -39.51 2.05 -8.81
N SER A 343 -38.90 2.87 -7.95
CA SER A 343 -37.49 3.27 -8.12
C SER A 343 -36.53 2.09 -8.03
N ALA A 344 -36.79 1.14 -7.13
CA ALA A 344 -36.01 -0.10 -7.03
C ALA A 344 -36.20 -0.99 -8.28
N LEU A 345 -37.40 -1.06 -8.83
CA LEU A 345 -37.70 -1.81 -10.05
C LEU A 345 -36.90 -1.28 -11.24
N GLU A 346 -36.88 0.03 -11.45
CA GLU A 346 -36.04 0.64 -12.50
C GLU A 346 -34.55 0.31 -12.29
N ALA A 347 -34.07 0.28 -11.04
CA ALA A 347 -32.70 -0.10 -10.74
C ALA A 347 -32.41 -1.55 -11.14
N VAL A 348 -33.33 -2.48 -10.85
CA VAL A 348 -33.24 -3.90 -11.23
C VAL A 348 -33.27 -4.06 -12.75
N GLN A 349 -34.26 -3.46 -13.43
CA GLN A 349 -34.44 -3.53 -14.87
C GLN A 349 -33.29 -2.91 -15.67
N SER A 350 -32.47 -2.05 -15.06
CA SER A 350 -31.27 -1.51 -15.70
C SER A 350 -30.23 -2.58 -16.10
N GLY A 351 -30.28 -3.77 -15.49
CA GLY A 351 -29.30 -4.84 -15.71
C GLY A 351 -27.88 -4.49 -15.20
N ARG A 352 -27.76 -3.48 -14.32
CA ARG A 352 -26.46 -2.98 -13.81
C ARG A 352 -26.18 -3.33 -12.36
N LEU A 353 -27.13 -3.97 -11.67
CA LEU A 353 -26.93 -4.40 -10.29
C LEU A 353 -26.01 -5.60 -10.23
N VAL A 354 -25.26 -5.69 -9.14
CA VAL A 354 -24.35 -6.80 -8.82
C VAL A 354 -24.75 -7.35 -7.44
N PRO A 355 -24.35 -8.58 -7.08
CA PRO A 355 -24.70 -9.21 -5.80
C PRO A 355 -24.55 -8.32 -4.56
N SER A 356 -23.51 -7.49 -4.48
CA SER A 356 -23.31 -6.54 -3.35
C SER A 356 -24.42 -5.49 -3.20
N HIS A 357 -25.30 -5.32 -4.18
CA HIS A 357 -26.45 -4.42 -4.13
C HIS A 357 -27.76 -5.09 -3.66
N TYR A 358 -27.83 -6.43 -3.74
CA TYR A 358 -29.08 -7.18 -3.66
C TYR A 358 -29.81 -7.01 -2.32
N TRP A 359 -29.06 -6.84 -1.23
CA TRP A 359 -29.63 -6.59 0.09
C TRP A 359 -30.51 -5.33 0.15
N ARG A 360 -30.20 -4.27 -0.63
CA ARG A 360 -31.03 -3.06 -0.70
C ARG A 360 -32.35 -3.34 -1.42
N VAL A 361 -32.31 -4.13 -2.49
CA VAL A 361 -33.51 -4.58 -3.21
C VAL A 361 -34.39 -5.40 -2.28
N THR A 362 -33.81 -6.36 -1.55
CA THR A 362 -34.53 -7.17 -0.56
C THR A 362 -35.16 -6.30 0.53
N GLN A 363 -34.44 -5.28 1.03
CA GLN A 363 -34.98 -4.34 2.01
C GLN A 363 -36.21 -3.58 1.45
N VAL A 364 -36.16 -3.15 0.20
CA VAL A 364 -37.30 -2.47 -0.45
C VAL A 364 -38.48 -3.43 -0.64
N ILE A 365 -38.22 -4.64 -1.12
CA ILE A 365 -39.22 -5.69 -1.27
C ILE A 365 -39.93 -5.96 0.06
N THR A 366 -39.19 -6.21 1.14
CA THR A 366 -39.78 -6.48 2.47
C THR A 366 -40.64 -5.32 2.94
N ALA A 367 -40.20 -4.08 2.72
CA ALA A 367 -40.91 -2.89 3.13
C ALA A 367 -42.17 -2.61 2.28
N ALA A 368 -42.14 -3.02 1.01
CA ALA A 368 -43.25 -2.95 0.06
C ALA A 368 -44.31 -4.02 0.39
N ASP A 369 -43.90 -5.26 0.62
CA ASP A 369 -44.78 -6.37 1.02
C ASP A 369 -45.50 -6.06 2.33
N ALA A 370 -44.80 -5.53 3.34
CA ALA A 370 -45.39 -5.17 4.63
C ALA A 370 -46.46 -4.08 4.55
N ARG A 371 -46.57 -3.38 3.42
CA ARG A 371 -47.52 -2.29 3.16
C ARG A 371 -48.49 -2.61 2.02
N ASP A 372 -48.49 -3.87 1.55
CA ASP A 372 -49.38 -4.37 0.49
C ASP A 372 -49.40 -3.50 -0.78
N VAL A 373 -48.24 -2.96 -1.19
CA VAL A 373 -48.17 -2.13 -2.41
C VAL A 373 -48.20 -2.99 -3.68
N PRO A 374 -48.96 -2.62 -4.72
CA PRO A 374 -49.11 -3.44 -5.92
C PRO A 374 -47.80 -3.61 -6.71
N GLU A 375 -46.91 -2.63 -6.67
CA GLU A 375 -45.61 -2.65 -7.34
C GLU A 375 -44.66 -3.73 -6.76
N ALA A 376 -44.94 -4.27 -5.57
CA ALA A 376 -44.12 -5.31 -4.94
C ALA A 376 -44.04 -6.58 -5.79
N ALA A 377 -45.13 -6.97 -6.45
CA ALA A 377 -45.17 -8.18 -7.28
C ALA A 377 -44.23 -8.10 -8.49
N GLU A 378 -44.24 -6.96 -9.20
CA GLU A 378 -43.37 -6.71 -10.35
C GLU A 378 -41.90 -6.64 -9.92
N LEU A 379 -41.61 -5.98 -8.79
CA LEU A 379 -40.26 -5.94 -8.22
C LEU A 379 -39.74 -7.33 -7.83
N HIS A 380 -40.59 -8.18 -7.24
CA HIS A 380 -40.25 -9.57 -6.91
C HIS A 380 -39.93 -10.40 -8.15
N GLU A 381 -40.70 -10.25 -9.23
CA GLU A 381 -40.45 -10.95 -10.50
C GLU A 381 -39.11 -10.52 -11.10
N ALA A 382 -38.91 -9.22 -11.29
CA ALA A 382 -37.67 -8.68 -11.85
C ALA A 382 -36.44 -9.06 -11.01
N TYR A 383 -36.56 -9.05 -9.68
CA TYR A 383 -35.47 -9.45 -8.79
C TYR A 383 -35.15 -10.94 -8.87
N ARG A 384 -36.16 -11.82 -8.98
CA ARG A 384 -35.95 -13.25 -9.19
C ARG A 384 -35.24 -13.54 -10.50
N GLU A 385 -35.58 -12.82 -11.57
CA GLU A 385 -34.89 -12.95 -12.86
C GLU A 385 -33.44 -12.49 -12.78
N LEU A 386 -33.17 -11.38 -12.09
CA LEU A 386 -31.81 -10.88 -11.85
C LEU A 386 -30.95 -11.87 -11.05
N CYS A 387 -31.53 -12.52 -10.04
CA CYS A 387 -30.83 -13.50 -9.21
C CYS A 387 -30.69 -14.89 -9.88
N ALA A 388 -31.43 -15.15 -10.96
CA ALA A 388 -31.35 -16.43 -11.64
C ALA A 388 -29.93 -16.64 -12.22
N PRO A 389 -29.33 -17.83 -12.05
CA PRO A 389 -28.03 -18.10 -12.64
C PRO A 389 -28.12 -17.89 -14.16
N SER A 390 -27.24 -17.04 -14.68
CA SER A 390 -27.21 -16.72 -16.12
C SER A 390 -27.15 -18.03 -16.89
N ARG A 391 -28.16 -18.33 -17.72
CA ARG A 391 -28.14 -19.46 -18.66
C ARG A 391 -27.15 -19.16 -19.79
N GLN A 392 -25.86 -19.08 -19.48
CA GLN A 392 -24.81 -19.25 -20.48
C GLN A 392 -24.43 -20.73 -20.42
N GLY A 393 -24.99 -21.51 -21.35
CA GLY A 393 -24.62 -22.90 -21.53
C GLY A 393 -23.13 -23.05 -21.82
N PRO A 394 -22.54 -24.24 -21.61
CA PRO A 394 -21.16 -24.49 -21.98
C PRO A 394 -21.02 -24.17 -23.48
N GLY A 395 -20.16 -23.21 -23.81
CA GLY A 395 -19.76 -22.97 -25.19
C GLY A 395 -19.27 -24.29 -25.82
N PRO A 396 -19.42 -24.47 -27.15
CA PRO A 396 -19.09 -25.74 -27.77
C PRO A 396 -17.63 -26.05 -27.47
N GLY A 397 -17.40 -27.18 -26.81
CA GLY A 397 -16.07 -27.71 -26.56
C GLY A 397 -15.33 -27.80 -27.90
N ILE A 398 -14.20 -27.11 -27.98
CA ILE A 398 -13.28 -27.25 -29.09
C ILE A 398 -12.57 -28.59 -28.85
N GLY A 399 -12.84 -29.55 -29.74
CA GLY A 399 -12.16 -30.84 -29.80
C GLY A 399 -10.78 -30.76 -30.42
#